data_AF-A0A077ZGC5-F1
#
_entry.id   AF-A0A077ZGC5-F1
#
_cell.length_a   1.000
_cell.length_b   1.000
_cell.length_c   1.000
_cell.angle_alpha   90.00
_cell.angle_beta   90.00
_cell.angle_gamma   90.00
#
_symmetry.space_group_name_H-M   'P 1'
#
loop_
_entity.id
_entity.type
_entity.pdbx_description
1 polymer ?
#
loop_
_entity_poly.entity_id
_entity_poly.type
_entity_poly.pdbx_seq_one_letter_code
_entity_poly.pdbx_strand_id
1 'polypeptide(L)'
;MKTYSFVSSVPPKKVSQLWTLVNHIRCCNGTATLDFIVRKAEGTFGWTRKDTISYVEECVAGHLLLRASDRVKNGNFYSIPVLLEEVMEKDIYCFNCHQLGNVRNCTSCFRAFHTECLPENFSSAGMLLLCPSCQTHLWELNCEIKPLIKLLKPTLDSLSKKAGSCKLMNIPGRCSGIVRISPCRNLFVFIAHHMDLSIISMKLENGLYWKLCEFLSDVEIMVHNVNIIYGCNSDMTKTAERTFEEAKAATSAWDSGNMIDRGYLKNATAGLMLTRKRKRGSFKRTGPSKSGTGEQPTGSVKRGFQSARGKRSCRA
;
A
#
# COMPACT_ATOMS: atom_id res chain seq x y z
N MET A 1 -0.65 1.01 -21.06
CA MET A 1 -1.17 1.10 -19.68
C MET A 1 -2.60 1.62 -19.76
N LYS A 2 -3.61 0.86 -19.33
CA LYS A 2 -4.96 1.43 -19.18
C LYS A 2 -4.89 2.36 -17.97
N THR A 3 -4.88 3.67 -18.21
CA THR A 3 -5.03 4.67 -17.16
C THR A 3 -6.48 4.62 -16.71
N TYR A 4 -6.76 3.83 -15.69
CA TYR A 4 -8.06 3.85 -15.02
C TYR A 4 -8.17 5.20 -14.30
N SER A 5 -8.88 6.16 -14.89
CA SER A 5 -9.25 7.40 -14.22
C SER A 5 -10.31 7.06 -13.16
N PHE A 6 -9.85 6.63 -11.99
CA PHE A 6 -10.69 6.23 -10.87
C PHE A 6 -11.18 7.48 -10.12
N VAL A 7 -12.09 8.25 -10.73
CA VAL A 7 -12.83 9.28 -10.01
C VAL A 7 -14.19 8.69 -9.67
N SER A 8 -14.27 7.99 -8.54
CA SER A 8 -15.58 7.66 -7.95
C SER A 8 -15.90 8.69 -6.87
N SER A 9 -16.97 9.45 -7.05
CA SER A 9 -17.50 10.41 -6.08
C SER A 9 -18.17 9.76 -4.87
N VAL A 10 -18.37 8.43 -4.89
CA VAL A 10 -19.09 7.70 -3.84
C VAL A 10 -18.18 7.49 -2.62
N PRO A 11 -18.57 7.94 -1.40
CA PRO A 11 -17.78 7.71 -0.20
C PRO A 11 -17.52 6.22 0.07
N PRO A 12 -16.32 5.81 0.53
CA PRO A 12 -16.00 4.39 0.78
C PRO A 12 -17.02 3.66 1.67
N LYS A 13 -17.58 4.36 2.67
CA LYS A 13 -18.65 3.85 3.52
C LYS A 13 -19.90 3.46 2.73
N LYS A 14 -20.31 4.28 1.75
CA LYS A 14 -21.46 4.00 0.89
C LYS A 14 -21.20 2.81 -0.03
N VAL A 15 -19.98 2.69 -0.56
CA VAL A 15 -19.59 1.53 -1.38
C VAL A 15 -19.58 0.24 -0.54
N SER A 16 -19.03 0.29 0.68
CA SER A 16 -19.07 -0.83 1.62
C SER A 16 -20.50 -1.26 1.95
N GLN A 17 -21.40 -0.29 2.18
CA GLN A 17 -22.83 -0.54 2.38
C GLN A 17 -23.47 -1.19 1.15
N LEU A 18 -23.19 -0.67 -0.06
CA LEU A 18 -23.71 -1.21 -1.31
C LEU A 18 -23.24 -2.65 -1.56
N TRP A 19 -21.97 -2.94 -1.29
CA TRP A 19 -21.43 -4.31 -1.39
C TRP A 19 -22.03 -5.26 -0.37
N THR A 20 -22.31 -4.79 0.84
CA THR A 20 -23.03 -5.58 1.84
C THR A 20 -24.41 -5.97 1.32
N LEU A 21 -25.14 -5.05 0.69
CA LEU A 21 -26.44 -5.34 0.05
C LEU A 21 -26.29 -6.34 -1.09
N VAL A 22 -25.36 -6.12 -2.02
CA VAL A 22 -25.15 -6.99 -3.18
C VAL A 22 -24.80 -8.41 -2.72
N ASN A 23 -23.89 -8.57 -1.76
CA ASN A 23 -23.55 -9.87 -1.21
C ASN A 23 -24.74 -10.54 -0.51
N HIS A 24 -25.49 -9.79 0.30
CA HIS A 24 -26.69 -10.33 0.96
C HIS A 24 -27.74 -10.79 -0.05
N ILE A 25 -28.03 -9.99 -1.08
CA ILE A 25 -29.00 -10.34 -2.13
C ILE A 25 -28.52 -11.56 -2.93
N ARG A 26 -27.22 -11.66 -3.25
CA ARG A 26 -26.67 -12.84 -3.94
C ARG A 26 -26.78 -14.11 -3.09
N CYS A 27 -26.59 -14.01 -1.78
CA CYS A 27 -26.77 -15.14 -0.86
C CYS A 27 -28.23 -15.56 -0.71
N CYS A 28 -29.18 -14.61 -0.65
CA CYS A 28 -30.59 -14.92 -0.38
C CYS A 28 -31.46 -15.14 -1.64
N ASN A 29 -31.21 -14.39 -2.72
CA ASN A 29 -32.06 -14.31 -3.91
C ASN A 29 -31.33 -14.74 -5.20
N GLY A 30 -30.05 -15.10 -5.12
CA GLY A 30 -29.22 -15.52 -6.24
C GLY A 30 -28.66 -14.36 -7.08
N THR A 31 -29.52 -13.53 -7.67
CA THR A 31 -29.10 -12.42 -8.57
C THR A 31 -29.41 -11.05 -7.98
N ALA A 32 -28.39 -10.21 -7.80
CA ALA A 32 -28.56 -8.82 -7.35
C ALA A 32 -28.96 -7.90 -8.51
N THR A 33 -30.26 -7.79 -8.79
CA THR A 33 -30.79 -6.83 -9.77
C THR A 33 -30.92 -5.43 -9.15
N LEU A 34 -31.05 -4.40 -9.99
CA LEU A 34 -31.20 -3.02 -9.53
C LEU A 34 -32.39 -2.85 -8.59
N ASP A 35 -33.54 -3.45 -8.90
CA ASP A 35 -34.75 -3.35 -8.08
C ASP A 35 -34.59 -3.98 -6.69
N PHE A 36 -33.87 -5.12 -6.59
CA PHE A 36 -33.59 -5.72 -5.27
C PHE A 36 -32.63 -4.85 -4.46
N ILE A 37 -31.62 -4.25 -5.09
CA ILE A 37 -30.67 -3.35 -4.44
C ILE A 37 -31.40 -2.12 -3.91
N VAL A 38 -32.24 -1.48 -4.74
CA VAL A 38 -33.05 -0.31 -4.34
C VAL A 38 -33.94 -0.64 -3.15
N ARG A 39 -34.77 -1.69 -3.24
CA ARG A 39 -35.69 -2.07 -2.15
C ARG A 39 -34.96 -2.35 -0.84
N LYS A 40 -33.82 -3.04 -0.90
CA LYS A 40 -33.03 -3.36 0.30
C LYS A 40 -32.29 -2.14 0.84
N ALA A 41 -31.81 -1.23 -0.02
CA ALA A 41 -31.17 0.02 0.38
C ALA A 41 -32.14 0.98 1.07
N GLU A 42 -33.36 1.12 0.54
CA GLU A 42 -34.46 1.88 1.13
C GLU A 42 -34.77 1.37 2.54
N GLY A 43 -34.96 0.05 2.70
CA GLY A 43 -35.29 -0.54 4.00
C GLY A 43 -34.15 -0.60 5.02
N THR A 44 -32.89 -0.71 4.57
CA THR A 44 -31.73 -0.91 5.48
C THR A 44 -31.01 0.38 5.83
N PHE A 45 -30.91 1.32 4.87
CA PHE A 45 -30.12 2.54 5.02
C PHE A 45 -30.91 3.83 4.77
N GLY A 46 -32.20 3.73 4.41
CA GLY A 46 -33.04 4.89 4.13
C GLY A 46 -32.63 5.67 2.88
N TRP A 47 -31.95 5.05 1.92
CA TRP A 47 -31.55 5.74 0.68
C TRP A 47 -32.76 5.87 -0.24
N THR A 48 -32.85 6.99 -0.97
CA THR A 48 -33.87 7.10 -2.03
C THR A 48 -33.50 6.19 -3.21
N ARG A 49 -34.50 5.79 -4.01
CA ARG A 49 -34.27 5.12 -5.29
C ARG A 49 -33.28 5.88 -6.17
N LYS A 50 -33.40 7.21 -6.25
CA LYS A 50 -32.53 8.07 -7.06
C LYS A 50 -31.08 7.99 -6.60
N ASP A 51 -30.83 8.12 -5.30
CA ASP A 51 -29.48 8.06 -4.74
C ASP A 51 -28.87 6.67 -4.92
N THR A 52 -29.66 5.63 -4.69
CA THR A 52 -29.19 4.24 -4.85
C THR A 52 -28.78 3.96 -6.28
N ILE A 53 -29.56 4.43 -7.27
CA ILE A 53 -29.20 4.30 -8.68
C ILE A 53 -27.93 5.10 -8.99
N SER A 54 -27.79 6.33 -8.49
CA SER A 54 -26.57 7.14 -8.66
C SER A 54 -25.33 6.41 -8.13
N TYR A 55 -25.40 5.91 -6.88
CA TYR A 55 -24.29 5.17 -6.28
C TYR A 55 -23.94 3.91 -7.06
N VAL A 56 -24.94 3.17 -7.57
CA VAL A 56 -24.69 1.97 -8.39
C VAL A 56 -24.01 2.32 -9.70
N GLU A 57 -24.51 3.31 -10.44
CA GLU A 57 -23.94 3.71 -11.73
C GLU A 57 -22.54 4.32 -11.57
N GLU A 58 -22.32 5.16 -10.55
CA GLU A 58 -20.99 5.69 -10.22
C GLU A 58 -20.01 4.58 -9.80
N CYS A 59 -20.48 3.58 -9.05
CA CYS A 59 -19.67 2.40 -8.73
C CYS A 59 -19.36 1.55 -9.97
N VAL A 60 -20.30 1.42 -10.91
CA VAL A 60 -20.06 0.70 -12.18
C VAL A 60 -19.05 1.46 -13.04
N ALA A 61 -19.19 2.78 -13.18
CA ALA A 61 -18.23 3.62 -13.89
C ALA A 61 -16.83 3.54 -13.25
N GLY A 62 -16.79 3.56 -11.92
CA GLY A 62 -15.58 3.36 -11.13
C GLY A 62 -15.09 1.91 -11.06
N HIS A 63 -15.68 0.95 -11.77
CA HIS A 63 -15.32 -0.48 -11.70
C HIS A 63 -15.35 -1.07 -10.27
N LEU A 64 -16.06 -0.43 -9.34
CA LEU A 64 -16.36 -0.91 -7.98
C LEU A 64 -17.53 -1.91 -7.99
N LEU A 65 -18.36 -1.89 -9.03
CA LEU A 65 -19.37 -2.89 -9.33
C LEU A 65 -19.22 -3.34 -10.79
N LEU A 66 -19.42 -4.63 -11.05
CA LEU A 66 -19.56 -5.16 -12.39
C LEU A 66 -21.04 -5.22 -12.74
N ARG A 67 -21.41 -4.63 -13.88
CA ARG A 67 -22.74 -4.78 -14.48
C ARG A 67 -22.69 -5.86 -15.55
N ALA A 68 -23.45 -6.92 -15.37
CA ALA A 68 -23.61 -7.99 -16.35
C ALA A 68 -25.09 -8.08 -16.79
N SER A 69 -25.31 -8.36 -18.08
CA SER A 69 -26.64 -8.51 -18.66
C SER A 69 -27.05 -9.98 -18.66
N ASP A 70 -28.21 -10.30 -18.10
CA ASP A 70 -28.84 -11.61 -18.25
C ASP A 70 -29.61 -11.66 -19.58
N ARG A 71 -29.20 -12.55 -20.49
CA ARG A 71 -29.86 -12.76 -21.79
C ARG A 71 -31.28 -13.33 -21.65
N VAL A 72 -31.58 -14.01 -20.54
CA VAL A 72 -32.86 -14.70 -20.31
C VAL A 72 -33.91 -13.77 -19.72
N LYS A 73 -33.52 -12.90 -18.77
CA LYS A 73 -34.46 -11.98 -18.08
C LYS A 73 -34.49 -10.57 -18.65
N ASN A 74 -33.71 -10.27 -19.70
CA ASN A 74 -33.54 -8.93 -20.27
C ASN A 74 -33.27 -7.85 -19.19
N GLY A 75 -32.38 -8.17 -18.24
CA GLY A 75 -32.13 -7.35 -17.06
C GLY A 75 -30.67 -7.34 -16.66
N ASN A 76 -30.25 -6.25 -16.02
CA ASN A 76 -28.90 -6.10 -15.49
C ASN A 76 -28.83 -6.65 -14.06
N PHE A 77 -27.79 -7.43 -13.79
CA PHE A 77 -27.40 -7.83 -12.44
C PHE A 77 -26.00 -7.31 -12.11
N TYR A 78 -25.80 -7.05 -10.82
CA TYR A 78 -24.59 -6.44 -10.31
C TYR A 78 -23.83 -7.47 -9.49
N SER A 79 -22.53 -7.55 -9.73
CA SER A 79 -21.62 -8.37 -8.93
C SER A 79 -20.44 -7.52 -8.50
N ILE A 80 -19.76 -7.96 -7.46
CA ILE A 80 -18.60 -7.25 -6.96
C ILE A 80 -17.37 -7.81 -7.70
N PRO A 81 -16.48 -6.96 -8.25
CA PRO A 81 -15.32 -7.42 -8.97
C PRO A 81 -14.44 -8.30 -8.09
N VAL A 82 -14.07 -9.47 -8.62
CA VAL A 82 -12.99 -10.29 -8.05
C VAL A 82 -11.69 -9.80 -8.69
N LEU A 83 -10.94 -8.98 -7.98
CA LEU A 83 -9.61 -8.57 -8.43
C LEU A 83 -8.66 -9.78 -8.38
N LEU A 84 -8.05 -10.13 -9.51
CA LEU A 84 -6.96 -11.10 -9.58
C LEU A 84 -5.69 -10.52 -8.94
N GLU A 85 -4.85 -11.40 -8.38
CA GLU A 85 -3.78 -11.11 -7.42
C GLU A 85 -2.61 -10.22 -7.90
N GLU A 86 -2.58 -9.76 -9.14
CA GLU A 86 -1.38 -9.20 -9.76
C GLU A 86 -1.53 -7.71 -10.07
N VAL A 87 -0.89 -6.88 -9.24
CA VAL A 87 -0.18 -5.61 -9.51
C VAL A 87 -0.15 -4.83 -8.19
N MET A 88 1.01 -4.25 -7.86
CA MET A 88 1.09 -3.16 -6.89
C MET A 88 0.35 -1.96 -7.46
N GLU A 89 -0.97 -1.95 -7.30
CA GLU A 89 -1.78 -0.79 -7.64
C GLU A 89 -1.34 0.36 -6.73
N LYS A 90 -1.09 1.52 -7.33
CA LYS A 90 -0.81 2.74 -6.57
C LYS A 90 -2.05 3.10 -5.79
N ASP A 91 -1.85 3.64 -4.60
CA ASP A 91 -2.93 4.18 -3.81
C ASP A 91 -3.61 5.31 -4.58
N ILE A 92 -4.94 5.36 -4.49
CA ILE A 92 -5.73 6.45 -5.06
C ILE A 92 -6.06 7.50 -3.99
N TYR A 93 -5.86 7.18 -2.71
CA TYR A 93 -6.05 8.10 -1.60
C TYR A 93 -4.72 8.75 -1.22
N CYS A 94 -4.79 10.02 -0.84
CA CYS A 94 -3.63 10.70 -0.29
C CYS A 94 -3.23 10.04 1.03
N PHE A 95 -1.97 9.64 1.13
CA PHE A 95 -1.43 8.95 2.29
C PHE A 95 -1.42 9.82 3.56
N ASN A 96 -1.40 11.14 3.40
CA ASN A 96 -1.39 12.11 4.49
C ASN A 96 -2.79 12.50 4.99
N CYS A 97 -3.72 12.88 4.11
CA CYS A 97 -5.06 13.32 4.53
C CYS A 97 -6.16 12.25 4.37
N HIS A 98 -5.81 11.10 3.79
CA HIS A 98 -6.70 9.96 3.55
C HIS A 98 -7.89 10.24 2.62
N GLN A 99 -7.90 11.40 1.95
CA GLN A 99 -8.94 11.78 0.99
C GLN A 99 -8.55 11.39 -0.44
N LEU A 100 -9.57 11.12 -1.25
CA LEU A 100 -9.45 10.96 -2.70
C LEU A 100 -9.24 12.34 -3.34
N GLY A 101 -8.47 12.40 -4.43
CA GLY A 101 -8.29 13.62 -5.20
C GLY A 101 -7.15 13.51 -6.23
N ASN A 102 -6.63 14.66 -6.68
CA ASN A 102 -5.51 14.69 -7.62
C ASN A 102 -4.19 14.37 -6.90
N VAL A 103 -3.86 13.09 -6.82
CA VAL A 103 -2.68 12.60 -6.12
C VAL A 103 -1.50 12.34 -7.05
N ARG A 104 -0.30 12.61 -6.55
CA ARG A 104 0.99 12.23 -7.14
C ARG A 104 1.45 10.92 -6.52
N ASN A 105 1.85 9.97 -7.36
CA ASN A 105 2.33 8.66 -6.92
C ASN A 105 3.81 8.68 -6.58
N CYS A 106 4.18 8.03 -5.47
CA CYS A 106 5.57 7.73 -5.19
C CYS A 106 6.14 6.78 -6.26
N THR A 107 7.38 7.00 -6.70
CA THR A 107 8.02 6.15 -7.70
C THR A 107 8.50 4.81 -7.14
N SER A 108 8.81 4.74 -5.84
CA SER A 108 9.42 3.56 -5.21
C SER A 108 8.47 2.72 -4.36
N CYS A 109 7.25 3.19 -4.04
CA CYS A 109 6.26 2.42 -3.28
C CYS A 109 4.83 2.67 -3.80
N PHE A 110 3.82 2.12 -3.13
CA PHE A 110 2.41 2.25 -3.53
C PHE A 110 1.78 3.60 -3.14
N ARG A 111 2.35 4.33 -2.18
CA ARG A 111 1.74 5.55 -1.60
C ARG A 111 1.54 6.68 -2.61
N ALA A 112 0.47 7.44 -2.44
CA ALA A 112 0.15 8.63 -3.23
C ALA A 112 -0.14 9.84 -2.34
N PHE A 113 0.05 11.07 -2.83
CA PHE A 113 -0.11 12.29 -2.02
C PHE A 113 -0.70 13.44 -2.85
N HIS A 114 -1.60 14.24 -2.27
CA HIS A 114 -1.92 15.55 -2.85
C HIS A 114 -0.69 16.44 -2.84
N THR A 115 -0.58 17.37 -3.79
CA THR A 115 0.57 18.27 -3.89
C THR A 115 0.67 19.16 -2.65
N GLU A 116 -0.48 19.65 -2.17
CA GLU A 116 -0.66 20.46 -0.96
C GLU A 116 -0.50 19.67 0.35
N CYS A 117 -0.55 18.34 0.30
CA CYS A 117 -0.33 17.48 1.46
C CYS A 117 1.14 17.06 1.62
N LEU A 118 1.99 17.41 0.66
CA LEU A 118 3.43 17.17 0.74
C LEU A 118 4.14 18.36 1.40
N PRO A 119 5.26 18.13 2.11
CA PRO A 119 6.10 19.24 2.58
C PRO A 119 6.61 20.10 1.42
N GLU A 120 6.86 21.38 1.65
CA GLU A 120 7.26 22.35 0.60
C GLU A 120 8.45 21.89 -0.26
N ASN A 121 9.39 21.15 0.35
CA ASN A 121 10.57 20.58 -0.30
C ASN A 121 10.24 19.60 -1.45
N PHE A 122 8.98 19.15 -1.55
CA PHE A 122 8.50 18.15 -2.52
C PHE A 122 7.62 18.78 -3.62
N SER A 123 7.37 20.09 -3.55
CA SER A 123 6.40 20.81 -4.40
C SER A 123 6.91 21.14 -5.81
N SER A 124 8.14 20.74 -6.16
CA SER A 124 8.68 20.99 -7.51
C SER A 124 7.90 20.20 -8.57
N ALA A 125 7.14 20.92 -9.40
CA ALA A 125 6.44 20.35 -10.55
C ALA A 125 7.46 19.71 -11.53
N GLY A 126 7.15 18.52 -12.03
CA GLY A 126 7.99 17.78 -12.99
C GLY A 126 9.04 16.84 -12.38
N MET A 127 9.30 16.89 -11.07
CA MET A 127 10.18 15.93 -10.41
C MET A 127 9.44 14.64 -10.03
N LEU A 128 10.13 13.50 -10.19
CA LEU A 128 9.66 12.21 -9.71
C LEU A 128 9.52 12.24 -8.18
N LEU A 129 8.35 11.87 -7.65
CA LEU A 129 8.09 11.88 -6.22
C LEU A 129 8.73 10.67 -5.54
N LEU A 130 9.68 10.91 -4.65
CA LEU A 130 10.08 9.97 -3.59
C LEU A 130 9.41 10.41 -2.29
N CYS A 131 8.45 9.64 -1.78
CA CYS A 131 7.64 10.06 -0.64
C CYS A 131 8.45 10.16 0.68
N PRO A 132 7.93 10.89 1.69
CA PRO A 132 8.60 11.03 2.99
C PRO A 132 9.01 9.69 3.62
N SER A 133 8.11 8.69 3.64
CA SER A 133 8.43 7.37 4.21
C SER A 133 9.59 6.68 3.48
N CYS A 134 9.67 6.79 2.14
CA CYS A 134 10.78 6.21 1.38
C CYS A 134 12.09 6.98 1.54
N GLN A 135 12.03 8.31 1.75
CA GLN A 135 13.21 9.08 2.11
C GLN A 135 13.73 8.67 3.49
N THR A 136 12.87 8.57 4.51
CA THR A 136 13.26 8.09 5.84
C THR A 136 13.91 6.71 5.76
N HIS A 137 13.31 5.79 5.00
CA HIS A 137 13.85 4.45 4.82
C HIS A 137 15.26 4.44 4.18
N LEU A 138 15.60 5.42 3.34
CA LEU A 138 16.92 5.54 2.72
C LEU A 138 18.00 5.96 3.73
N TRP A 139 17.65 6.82 4.69
CA TRP A 139 18.60 7.43 5.61
C TRP A 139 18.70 6.75 6.97
N GLU A 140 17.66 6.01 7.36
CA GLU A 140 17.64 5.32 8.65
C GLU A 140 18.54 4.09 8.65
N LEU A 141 19.29 3.94 9.76
CA LEU A 141 20.19 2.81 9.98
C LEU A 141 19.43 1.57 10.44
N ASN A 142 19.97 0.41 10.08
CA ASN A 142 19.47 -0.86 10.60
C ASN A 142 19.64 -0.92 12.12
N CYS A 143 18.66 -1.53 12.77
CA CYS A 143 18.62 -1.87 14.18
C CYS A 143 18.88 -3.37 14.33
N GLU A 144 19.44 -3.78 15.47
CA GLU A 144 19.48 -5.21 15.80
C GLU A 144 18.07 -5.74 16.07
N ILE A 145 17.76 -6.91 15.52
CA ILE A 145 16.41 -7.50 15.55
C ILE A 145 15.97 -7.82 16.99
N LYS A 146 16.84 -8.40 17.84
CA LYS A 146 16.45 -8.80 19.21
C LYS A 146 16.06 -7.61 20.10
N PRO A 147 16.87 -6.54 20.21
CA PRO A 147 16.44 -5.32 20.89
C PRO A 147 15.19 -4.70 20.28
N LEU A 148 15.04 -4.73 18.95
CA LEU A 148 13.88 -4.20 18.25
C LEU A 148 12.59 -4.97 18.63
N ILE A 149 12.62 -6.30 18.66
CA ILE A 149 11.49 -7.12 19.12
C ILE A 149 11.14 -6.79 20.58
N LYS A 150 12.14 -6.73 21.45
CA LYS A 150 11.94 -6.39 22.87
C LYS A 150 11.34 -4.99 23.05
N LEU A 151 11.72 -4.03 22.20
CA LEU A 151 11.18 -2.67 22.19
C LEU A 151 9.71 -2.64 21.73
N LEU A 152 9.43 -3.26 20.58
CA LEU A 152 8.17 -3.07 19.89
C LEU A 152 7.06 -3.98 20.42
N LYS A 153 7.39 -5.14 21.00
CA LYS A 153 6.39 -6.11 21.48
C LYS A 153 5.49 -5.55 22.60
N PRO A 154 6.01 -4.88 23.64
CA PRO A 154 5.17 -4.23 24.65
C PRO A 154 4.26 -3.15 24.06
N THR A 155 4.76 -2.36 23.09
CA THR A 155 3.95 -1.39 22.36
C THR A 155 2.82 -2.11 21.66
N LEU A 156 3.11 -3.12 20.84
CA LEU A 156 2.10 -3.87 20.10
C LEU A 156 1.08 -4.54 21.01
N ASP A 157 1.50 -5.18 22.09
CA ASP A 157 0.61 -5.81 23.08
C ASP A 157 -0.32 -4.77 23.73
N SER A 158 0.20 -3.58 24.04
CA SER A 158 -0.59 -2.47 24.57
C SER A 158 -1.62 -1.99 23.55
N LEU A 159 -1.22 -1.88 22.28
CA LEU A 159 -2.10 -1.51 21.17
C LEU A 159 -3.20 -2.54 20.96
N SER A 160 -2.88 -3.84 20.94
CA SER A 160 -3.85 -4.93 20.80
C SER A 160 -4.84 -4.98 21.96
N LYS A 161 -4.40 -4.72 23.20
CA LYS A 161 -5.28 -4.67 24.39
C LYS A 161 -6.20 -3.44 24.36
N LYS A 162 -5.66 -2.26 24.08
CA LYS A 162 -6.40 -0.98 24.02
C LYS A 162 -7.37 -0.92 22.85
N ALA A 163 -7.01 -1.54 21.73
CA ALA A 163 -7.89 -1.62 20.56
C ALA A 163 -9.26 -2.19 20.94
N GLY A 164 -9.35 -3.06 21.98
CA GLY A 164 -10.60 -3.62 22.51
C GLY A 164 -11.49 -4.30 21.47
N SER A 165 -11.01 -4.40 20.23
CA SER A 165 -11.83 -4.51 19.04
C SER A 165 -11.08 -5.41 18.08
N CYS A 166 -11.69 -6.56 17.82
CA CYS A 166 -11.27 -7.53 16.82
C CYS A 166 -11.10 -6.90 15.41
N LYS A 167 -11.58 -5.66 15.20
CA LYS A 167 -11.56 -4.92 13.94
C LYS A 167 -10.20 -4.34 13.55
N LEU A 168 -9.34 -3.92 14.50
CA LEU A 168 -7.97 -3.52 14.17
C LEU A 168 -7.04 -4.72 13.95
N MET A 169 -7.41 -5.88 14.50
CA MET A 169 -6.70 -7.14 14.28
C MET A 169 -6.99 -7.72 12.90
N ASN A 170 -8.18 -7.46 12.35
CA ASN A 170 -8.60 -7.95 11.04
C ASN A 170 -9.25 -6.79 10.27
N ILE A 171 -8.44 -5.82 9.86
CA ILE A 171 -8.90 -4.87 8.85
C ILE A 171 -9.23 -5.73 7.63
N PRO A 172 -10.46 -5.70 7.09
CA PRO A 172 -10.77 -6.57 5.98
C PRO A 172 -9.83 -6.26 4.82
N GLY A 173 -9.05 -7.26 4.40
CA GLY A 173 -8.09 -7.09 3.32
C GLY A 173 -7.57 -8.40 2.77
N ARG A 174 -6.67 -8.30 1.78
CA ARG A 174 -6.38 -9.36 0.80
C ARG A 174 -5.84 -10.66 1.44
N CYS A 175 -5.12 -10.58 2.57
CA CYS A 175 -4.37 -11.70 3.14
C CYS A 175 -4.92 -12.27 4.46
N SER A 176 -6.14 -11.95 4.90
CA SER A 176 -6.72 -12.61 6.07
C SER A 176 -7.23 -14.02 5.70
N GLY A 177 -6.35 -15.02 5.74
CA GLY A 177 -6.67 -16.43 5.49
C GLY A 177 -7.73 -17.05 6.44
N ILE A 178 -8.19 -16.31 7.46
CA ILE A 178 -9.17 -16.74 8.47
C ILE A 178 -10.54 -16.04 8.28
N VAL A 179 -10.97 -15.81 7.05
CA VAL A 179 -12.36 -15.35 6.79
C VAL A 179 -13.04 -16.22 5.74
N ARG A 180 -13.30 -17.46 6.14
CA ARG A 180 -14.30 -18.31 5.49
C ARG A 180 -15.67 -17.72 5.83
N ILE A 181 -16.36 -17.19 4.82
CA ILE A 181 -17.75 -16.68 4.89
C ILE A 181 -17.93 -15.37 5.69
N SER A 182 -17.24 -14.29 5.31
CA SER A 182 -17.74 -12.93 5.60
C SER A 182 -17.94 -12.16 4.28
N PRO A 183 -19.01 -11.36 4.14
CA PRO A 183 -19.26 -10.49 2.98
C PRO A 183 -18.15 -9.46 2.68
N CYS A 184 -17.08 -9.41 3.47
CA CYS A 184 -16.01 -8.43 3.37
C CYS A 184 -14.89 -8.79 2.36
N ARG A 185 -15.09 -9.80 1.49
CA ARG A 185 -14.16 -10.18 0.39
C ARG A 185 -13.92 -9.10 -0.67
N ASN A 186 -14.35 -7.85 -0.49
CA ASN A 186 -14.26 -6.86 -1.55
C ASN A 186 -13.63 -5.54 -1.13
N LEU A 187 -13.42 -5.28 0.17
CA LEU A 187 -12.77 -4.05 0.70
C LEU A 187 -11.39 -3.74 0.07
N PHE A 188 -10.86 -4.71 -0.68
CA PHE A 188 -9.68 -4.69 -1.52
C PHE A 188 -9.62 -3.54 -2.53
N VAL A 189 -10.74 -2.99 -3.00
CA VAL A 189 -10.68 -1.92 -4.02
C VAL A 189 -10.23 -0.58 -3.45
N PHE A 190 -10.27 -0.41 -2.12
CA PHE A 190 -9.85 0.83 -1.46
C PHE A 190 -8.47 0.77 -0.82
N ILE A 191 -7.92 -0.43 -0.63
CA ILE A 191 -6.66 -0.62 0.09
C ILE A 191 -5.61 -1.12 -0.90
N ALA A 192 -4.67 -0.24 -1.25
CA ALA A 192 -3.52 -0.60 -2.08
C ALA A 192 -2.55 -1.56 -1.38
N HIS A 193 -2.40 -1.42 -0.06
CA HIS A 193 -1.52 -2.28 0.74
C HIS A 193 -2.18 -2.68 2.05
N HIS A 194 -2.54 -3.96 2.16
CA HIS A 194 -3.19 -4.48 3.35
C HIS A 194 -2.18 -4.54 4.52
N MET A 195 -2.59 -3.98 5.65
CA MET A 195 -1.83 -4.00 6.89
C MET A 195 -2.80 -3.89 8.06
N ASP A 196 -2.63 -4.74 9.07
CA ASP A 196 -3.39 -4.76 10.31
C ASP A 196 -2.51 -5.21 11.48
N LEU A 197 -3.03 -5.15 12.71
CA LEU A 197 -2.25 -5.53 13.89
C LEU A 197 -1.81 -6.99 13.88
N SER A 198 -2.55 -7.89 13.23
CA SER A 198 -2.17 -9.31 13.13
C SER A 198 -0.95 -9.49 12.23
N ILE A 199 -0.93 -8.81 11.08
CA ILE A 199 0.22 -8.81 10.17
C ILE A 199 1.42 -8.16 10.85
N ILE A 200 1.23 -7.03 11.54
CA ILE A 200 2.31 -6.36 12.27
C ILE A 200 2.89 -7.28 13.36
N SER A 201 2.03 -7.98 14.10
CA SER A 201 2.44 -8.97 15.11
C SER A 201 3.24 -10.11 14.50
N MET A 202 2.72 -10.70 13.43
CA MET A 202 3.42 -11.76 12.71
C MET A 202 4.78 -11.30 12.20
N LYS A 203 4.87 -10.10 11.59
CA LYS A 203 6.13 -9.53 11.11
C LYS A 203 7.12 -9.32 12.25
N LEU A 204 6.63 -8.84 13.40
CA LEU A 204 7.46 -8.60 14.57
C LEU A 204 8.01 -9.91 15.14
N GLU A 205 7.17 -10.92 15.32
CA GLU A 205 7.55 -12.22 15.89
C GLU A 205 8.50 -13.00 14.97
N ASN A 206 8.33 -12.86 13.66
CA ASN A 206 9.21 -13.47 12.67
C ASN A 206 10.48 -12.64 12.38
N GLY A 207 10.69 -11.51 13.07
CA GLY A 207 11.89 -10.68 12.89
C GLY A 207 11.99 -10.03 11.51
N LEU A 208 10.86 -9.70 10.88
CA LEU A 208 10.79 -9.09 9.55
C LEU A 208 11.00 -7.57 9.55
N TYR A 209 11.34 -6.98 10.70
CA TYR A 209 11.71 -5.57 10.83
C TYR A 209 13.20 -5.44 11.15
N TRP A 210 13.86 -4.58 10.39
CA TRP A 210 15.30 -4.31 10.41
C TRP A 210 15.54 -2.84 10.76
N LYS A 211 14.54 -1.98 10.61
CA LYS A 211 14.57 -0.56 10.97
C LYS A 211 13.31 -0.17 11.76
N LEU A 212 13.41 0.90 12.54
CA LEU A 212 12.29 1.44 13.30
C LEU A 212 11.24 2.06 12.38
N CYS A 213 11.68 2.76 11.32
CA CYS A 213 10.77 3.27 10.30
C CYS A 213 9.96 2.20 9.58
N GLU A 214 10.43 0.95 9.49
CA GLU A 214 9.66 -0.11 8.83
C GLU A 214 8.45 -0.50 9.66
N PHE A 215 8.64 -0.64 10.98
CA PHE A 215 7.54 -0.86 11.91
C PHE A 215 6.56 0.32 11.90
N LEU A 216 7.07 1.56 12.04
CA LEU A 216 6.22 2.75 12.03
C LEU A 216 5.48 2.92 10.71
N SER A 217 6.16 2.62 9.58
CA SER A 217 5.56 2.61 8.24
C SER A 217 4.36 1.66 8.19
N ASP A 218 4.45 0.46 8.77
CA ASP A 218 3.35 -0.49 8.77
C ASP A 218 2.18 -0.05 9.66
N VAL A 219 2.47 0.52 10.83
CA VAL A 219 1.42 1.11 11.69
C VAL A 219 0.74 2.28 10.96
N GLU A 220 1.50 3.11 10.25
CA GLU A 220 0.97 4.22 9.44
C GLU A 220 0.07 3.72 8.31
N ILE A 221 0.43 2.61 7.64
CA ILE A 221 -0.42 1.97 6.62
C ILE A 221 -1.72 1.47 7.24
N MET A 222 -1.67 0.86 8.43
CA MET A 222 -2.86 0.44 9.15
C MET A 222 -3.78 1.63 9.45
N VAL A 223 -3.25 2.74 9.99
CA VAL A 223 -4.04 3.96 10.24
C VAL A 223 -4.64 4.52 8.97
N HIS A 224 -3.87 4.55 7.88
CA HIS A 224 -4.33 4.98 6.58
C HIS A 224 -5.53 4.14 6.09
N ASN A 225 -5.41 2.82 6.16
CA ASN A 225 -6.48 1.89 5.80
C ASN A 225 -7.74 2.09 6.66
N VAL A 226 -7.58 2.27 7.98
CA VAL A 226 -8.69 2.55 8.89
C VAL A 226 -9.40 3.85 8.52
N ASN A 227 -8.64 4.91 8.24
CA ASN A 227 -9.17 6.20 7.83
C ASN A 227 -10.02 6.08 6.55
N ILE A 228 -9.57 5.32 5.56
CA ILE A 228 -10.32 5.10 4.31
C ILE A 228 -11.62 4.32 4.56
N ILE A 229 -11.55 3.23 5.33
CA ILE A 229 -12.69 2.32 5.52
C ILE A 229 -13.78 2.95 6.39
N TYR A 230 -13.37 3.53 7.52
CA TYR A 230 -14.31 3.98 8.56
C TYR A 230 -14.57 5.49 8.51
N GLY A 231 -13.71 6.25 7.83
CA GLY A 231 -13.74 7.71 7.75
C GLY A 231 -13.02 8.38 8.93
N CYS A 232 -12.56 9.61 8.73
CA CYS A 232 -11.75 10.38 9.71
C CYS A 232 -12.42 10.54 11.09
N ASN A 233 -13.75 10.64 11.14
CA ASN A 233 -14.47 10.93 12.39
C ASN A 233 -14.84 9.69 13.22
N SER A 234 -14.50 8.48 12.75
CA SER A 234 -14.91 7.24 13.43
C SER A 234 -14.11 7.01 14.73
N ASP A 235 -14.73 6.39 15.73
CA ASP A 235 -14.03 6.02 16.97
C ASP A 235 -12.89 5.03 16.71
N MET A 236 -13.03 4.20 15.67
CA MET A 236 -11.99 3.30 15.21
C MET A 236 -10.77 4.06 14.71
N THR A 237 -11.00 5.11 13.92
CA THR A 237 -9.96 5.98 13.37
C THR A 237 -9.22 6.70 14.48
N LYS A 238 -9.96 7.32 15.42
CA LYS A 238 -9.37 7.97 16.60
C LYS A 238 -8.54 7.01 17.44
N THR A 239 -8.97 5.76 17.56
CA THR A 239 -8.23 4.71 18.27
C THR A 239 -6.95 4.32 17.53
N ALA A 240 -7.00 4.18 16.21
CA ALA A 240 -5.84 3.87 15.37
C ALA A 240 -4.82 5.02 15.35
N GLU A 241 -5.27 6.27 15.25
CA GLU A 241 -4.40 7.45 15.31
C GLU A 241 -3.70 7.58 16.65
N ARG A 242 -4.43 7.42 17.77
CA ARG A 242 -3.84 7.39 19.12
C ARG A 242 -2.81 6.28 19.26
N THR A 243 -3.12 5.10 18.72
CA THR A 243 -2.23 3.95 18.67
C THR A 243 -0.93 4.29 17.94
N PHE A 244 -1.01 4.99 16.82
CA PHE A 244 0.16 5.42 16.06
C PHE A 244 1.00 6.49 16.77
N GLU A 245 0.37 7.46 17.44
CA GLU A 245 1.10 8.44 18.25
C GLU A 245 1.83 7.77 19.43
N GLU A 246 1.21 6.80 20.09
CA GLU A 246 1.86 6.02 21.15
C GLU A 246 3.04 5.20 20.60
N ALA A 247 2.90 4.60 19.41
CA ALA A 247 3.99 3.90 18.75
C ALA A 247 5.15 4.85 18.42
N LYS A 248 4.86 6.04 17.85
CA LYS A 248 5.87 7.08 17.59
C LYS A 248 6.56 7.56 18.86
N ALA A 249 5.83 7.73 19.96
CA ALA A 249 6.41 8.13 21.25
C ALA A 249 7.34 7.03 21.83
N ALA A 250 6.90 5.77 21.81
CA ALA A 250 7.69 4.63 22.29
C ALA A 250 8.99 4.44 21.50
N THR A 251 8.91 4.59 20.18
CA THR A 251 10.07 4.50 19.27
C THR A 251 11.03 5.69 19.44
N SER A 252 10.52 6.91 19.61
CA SER A 252 11.35 8.10 19.86
C SER A 252 12.09 8.06 21.21
N ALA A 253 11.43 7.54 22.25
CA ALA A 253 12.06 7.33 23.56
C ALA A 253 13.24 6.34 23.48
N TRP A 254 13.11 5.32 22.63
CA TRP A 254 14.17 4.35 22.38
C TRP A 254 15.34 4.93 21.59
N ASP A 255 15.06 5.70 20.53
CA ASP A 255 16.10 6.37 19.75
C ASP A 255 16.91 7.35 20.60
N SER A 256 16.25 8.07 21.51
CA SER A 256 16.92 8.99 22.45
C SER A 256 17.79 8.24 23.46
N GLY A 257 17.30 7.11 24.00
CA GLY A 257 18.06 6.27 24.92
C GLY A 257 19.26 5.58 24.28
N ASN A 258 19.13 5.15 23.02
CA ASN A 258 20.18 4.44 22.28
C ASN A 258 21.09 5.33 21.43
N MET A 259 20.77 6.62 21.24
CA MET A 259 21.69 7.60 20.67
C MET A 259 22.98 7.69 21.49
N ILE A 260 22.91 7.45 22.80
CA ILE A 260 24.09 7.36 23.68
C ILE A 260 25.01 6.20 23.25
N ASP A 261 24.45 5.09 22.75
CA ASP A 261 25.20 3.90 22.31
C ASP A 261 25.60 3.97 20.81
N ARG A 262 24.73 4.53 19.96
CA ARG A 262 24.98 4.72 18.51
C ARG A 262 25.90 5.90 18.18
N GLY A 263 26.14 6.82 19.10
CA GLY A 263 27.13 7.88 18.94
C GLY A 263 28.52 7.33 18.57
N TYR A 264 28.87 6.16 19.13
CA TYR A 264 30.08 5.43 18.78
C TYR A 264 30.08 4.93 17.31
N LEU A 265 28.92 4.47 16.81
CA LEU A 265 28.80 3.94 15.45
C LEU A 265 28.71 5.04 14.38
N LYS A 266 28.10 6.20 14.69
CA LYS A 266 28.12 7.37 13.78
C LYS A 266 29.53 7.90 13.59
N ASN A 267 30.34 7.93 14.65
CA ASN A 267 31.75 8.31 14.56
C ASN A 267 32.58 7.29 13.74
N ALA A 268 32.28 6.00 13.86
CA ALA A 268 32.89 4.96 13.03
C ALA A 268 32.47 5.05 11.55
N THR A 269 31.19 5.33 11.27
CA THR A 269 30.66 5.43 9.89
C THR A 269 31.13 6.73 9.22
N ALA A 270 31.20 7.84 9.96
CA ALA A 270 31.82 9.09 9.50
C ALA A 270 33.33 8.91 9.25
N GLY A 271 34.03 8.14 10.09
CA GLY A 271 35.43 7.75 9.87
C GLY A 271 35.64 6.88 8.62
N LEU A 272 34.71 5.95 8.34
CA LEU A 272 34.71 5.13 7.12
C LEU A 272 34.42 5.97 5.86
N MET A 273 33.61 7.03 5.98
CA MET A 273 33.30 7.95 4.89
C MET A 273 34.47 8.91 4.59
N LEU A 274 35.18 9.38 5.63
CA LEU A 274 36.36 10.23 5.48
C LEU A 274 37.55 9.48 4.86
N THR A 275 37.72 8.20 5.18
CA THR A 275 38.73 7.34 4.54
C THR A 275 38.40 7.04 3.07
N ARG A 276 37.10 6.92 2.71
CA ARG A 276 36.67 6.76 1.32
C ARG A 276 36.85 8.02 0.48
N LYS A 277 36.70 9.22 1.07
CA LYS A 277 37.03 10.50 0.42
C LYS A 277 38.54 10.71 0.27
N ARG A 278 39.36 10.30 1.25
CA ARG A 278 40.83 10.42 1.16
C ARG A 278 41.44 9.53 0.06
N LYS A 279 40.87 8.35 -0.20
CA LYS A 279 41.39 7.42 -1.22
C LYS A 279 41.14 7.86 -2.67
N ARG A 280 40.27 8.84 -2.92
CA ARG A 280 40.01 9.38 -4.27
C ARG A 280 40.78 10.67 -4.59
N GLY A 281 41.59 11.17 -3.68
CA GLY A 281 42.30 12.45 -3.82
C GLY A 281 43.82 12.32 -3.87
N SER A 282 44.39 11.37 -4.62
CA SER A 282 45.81 11.43 -4.98
C SER A 282 46.14 10.53 -6.17
N PHE A 283 45.84 11.01 -7.38
CA PHE A 283 46.62 10.62 -8.55
C PHE A 283 46.77 11.89 -9.41
N LYS A 284 47.81 12.66 -9.06
CA LYS A 284 48.30 13.78 -9.86
C LYS A 284 49.01 13.22 -11.09
N ARG A 285 48.52 13.69 -12.25
CA ARG A 285 49.23 14.02 -13.49
C ARG A 285 50.64 13.46 -13.67
N THR A 286 50.82 12.67 -14.72
CA THR A 286 51.86 12.92 -15.74
C THR A 286 51.32 12.48 -17.09
N GLY A 287 51.28 13.40 -18.05
CA GLY A 287 51.20 13.05 -19.47
C GLY A 287 52.54 12.47 -19.94
N PRO A 288 52.55 11.80 -21.08
CA PRO A 288 53.10 12.52 -22.23
C PRO A 288 52.31 12.33 -23.52
N SER A 289 52.59 13.29 -24.39
CA SER A 289 52.07 13.53 -25.71
C SER A 289 52.63 12.57 -26.77
N LYS A 290 51.79 12.40 -27.80
CA LYS A 290 52.11 12.27 -29.24
C LYS A 290 52.50 10.91 -29.85
N SER A 291 51.86 10.76 -31.01
CA SER A 291 52.26 10.10 -32.27
C SER A 291 52.15 8.59 -32.41
N GLY A 292 51.28 8.19 -33.34
CA GLY A 292 51.71 7.38 -34.47
C GLY A 292 51.02 6.02 -34.60
N THR A 293 50.21 5.89 -35.68
CA THR A 293 50.05 4.71 -36.55
C THR A 293 49.84 3.35 -35.85
N GLY A 294 48.68 2.71 -35.92
CA GLY A 294 48.01 2.30 -37.15
C GLY A 294 48.14 0.78 -37.27
N GLU A 295 47.03 0.06 -37.13
CA GLU A 295 46.65 -1.17 -37.85
C GLU A 295 45.45 -1.85 -37.16
N GLN A 296 44.38 -1.99 -37.93
CA GLN A 296 43.26 -2.87 -37.64
C GLN A 296 43.67 -4.32 -37.96
N PRO A 297 43.16 -5.29 -37.21
CA PRO A 297 42.77 -6.55 -37.82
C PRO A 297 41.28 -6.81 -37.58
N THR A 298 40.59 -6.94 -38.71
CA THR A 298 39.34 -7.65 -38.88
C THR A 298 39.49 -9.12 -38.48
N GLY A 299 38.52 -9.68 -37.75
CA GLY A 299 38.52 -11.13 -37.46
C GLY A 299 37.34 -11.58 -36.60
N SER A 300 36.31 -12.07 -37.26
CA SER A 300 35.07 -12.59 -36.69
C SER A 300 35.26 -13.85 -35.84
N VAL A 301 34.51 -14.00 -34.75
CA VAL A 301 34.11 -15.31 -34.21
C VAL A 301 32.62 -15.29 -33.85
N LYS A 302 31.86 -16.06 -34.64
CA LYS A 302 30.50 -16.52 -34.34
C LYS A 302 30.53 -17.60 -33.24
N ARG A 303 29.59 -17.53 -32.29
CA ARG A 303 28.98 -18.62 -31.50
C ARG A 303 27.87 -17.94 -30.70
N GLY A 304 26.56 -18.17 -30.87
CA GLY A 304 25.84 -19.39 -31.20
C GLY A 304 25.24 -19.95 -29.91
N PHE A 305 24.03 -19.52 -29.53
CA PHE A 305 23.16 -20.27 -28.60
C PHE A 305 21.70 -20.13 -29.03
N GLN A 306 21.13 -21.26 -29.43
CA GLN A 306 19.79 -21.41 -29.99
C GLN A 306 18.73 -21.46 -28.89
N SER A 307 17.56 -20.90 -29.22
CA SER A 307 16.33 -20.95 -28.43
C SER A 307 15.65 -22.32 -28.52
N ALA A 308 15.28 -22.87 -27.37
CA ALA A 308 14.41 -24.05 -27.28
C ALA A 308 12.93 -23.65 -27.49
N ARG A 309 12.34 -24.09 -28.62
CA ARG A 309 10.90 -24.14 -28.83
C ARG A 309 10.39 -25.53 -28.49
N GLY A 310 9.70 -25.68 -27.37
CA GLY A 310 8.95 -26.89 -27.03
C GLY A 310 7.52 -26.83 -27.59
N LYS A 311 7.26 -27.60 -28.65
CA LYS A 311 5.91 -27.93 -29.14
C LYS A 311 5.26 -28.93 -28.17
N ARG A 312 4.03 -28.66 -27.71
CA ARG A 312 3.11 -29.71 -27.23
C ARG A 312 1.98 -29.85 -28.24
N SER A 313 1.97 -31.02 -28.90
CA SER A 313 0.93 -31.46 -29.83
C SER A 313 -0.14 -32.20 -29.05
N CYS A 314 -1.39 -31.82 -29.31
CA CYS A 314 -2.58 -32.63 -29.05
C CYS A 314 -2.51 -33.95 -29.83
N ARG A 315 -3.06 -35.02 -29.27
CA ARG A 315 -3.60 -36.17 -30.02
C ARG A 315 -4.59 -36.94 -29.14
N ALA A 316 -5.77 -37.15 -29.74
CA ALA A 316 -6.88 -38.07 -29.44
C ALA A 316 -7.40 -38.11 -28.00
#